data_AF-A0A3M4TC72-F1
#
_entry.id   AF-A0A3M4TC72-F1
#
_cell.length_a   1.000
_cell.length_b   1.000
_cell.length_c   1.000
_cell.angle_alpha   90.00
_cell.angle_beta   90.00
_cell.angle_gamma   90.00
#
_symmetry.space_group_name_H-M   'P 1'
#
loop_
_entity.id
_entity.type
_entity.pdbx_description
1 polymer ?
#
loop_
_entity_poly.entity_id
_entity_poly.type
_entity_poly.pdbx_seq_one_letter_code
_entity_poly.pdbx_strand_id
1 'polypeptide(L)' 'MRHSGEVMSRTQIISLVWDMNFDCDTNVVEVSIRRLRAKIDDPFETKLIHTLRGVGYVLEVRE' A
#
# COMPACT_ATOMS: atom_id res chain seq x y z
N MET A 1 11.21 -3.44 -10.92
CA MET A 1 10.19 -3.20 -9.87
C MET A 1 10.72 -3.87 -8.60
N ARG A 2 10.96 -3.13 -7.51
CA ARG A 2 11.81 -3.62 -6.40
C ARG A 2 11.08 -4.49 -5.34
N HIS A 3 9.74 -4.48 -5.29
CA HIS A 3 8.93 -5.17 -4.27
C HIS A 3 7.57 -5.71 -4.80
N SER A 4 7.49 -6.15 -6.06
CA SER A 4 6.24 -6.76 -6.58
C SER A 4 6.05 -8.15 -5.98
N GLY A 5 4.92 -8.39 -5.30
CA GLY A 5 4.56 -9.66 -4.66
C GLY A 5 4.91 -9.79 -3.16
N GLU A 6 5.58 -8.81 -2.57
CA GLU A 6 5.88 -8.82 -1.13
C GLU A 6 4.76 -8.17 -0.31
N VAL A 7 4.34 -8.87 0.76
CA VAL A 7 3.38 -8.31 1.71
C VAL A 7 4.10 -7.31 2.61
N MET A 8 3.71 -6.04 2.51
CA MET A 8 4.26 -4.96 3.31
C MET A 8 3.30 -4.55 4.42
N SER A 9 3.76 -4.63 5.66
CA SER A 9 3.00 -4.13 6.81
C SER A 9 2.91 -2.59 6.80
N ARG A 10 1.91 -2.03 7.48
CA ARG A 10 1.73 -0.57 7.60
C ARG A 10 2.99 0.12 8.11
N THR A 11 3.64 -0.45 9.12
CA THR A 11 4.85 0.08 9.74
C THR A 11 6.03 0.09 8.77
N GLN A 12 6.17 -0.96 7.94
CA GLN A 12 7.20 -0.99 6.90
C GLN A 12 6.97 0.05 5.81
N ILE A 13 5.72 0.24 5.36
CA ILE A 13 5.38 1.27 4.37
C ILE A 13 5.71 2.66 4.92
N ILE A 14 5.37 2.95 6.19
CA ILE A 14 5.70 4.22 6.83
C ILE A 14 7.22 4.40 6.91
N SER A 15 7.95 3.39 7.38
CA SER A 15 9.41 3.47 7.49
C SER A 15 10.08 3.70 6.14
N LEU A 16 9.65 3.01 5.08
CA LEU A 16 10.25 3.12 3.74
C LEU A 16 9.91 4.42 3.01
N VAL A 17 8.71 4.96 3.20
CA VAL A 17 8.23 6.15 2.48
C VAL A 17 8.48 7.43 3.27
N TRP A 18 8.39 7.37 4.60
CA TRP A 18 8.42 8.55 5.46
C TRP A 18 9.65 8.65 6.36
N ASP A 19 10.55 7.66 6.42
CA ASP A 19 11.85 7.66 7.14
C ASP A 19 11.84 8.25 8.57
N MET A 20 10.65 8.31 9.18
CA MET A 20 10.39 8.91 10.47
C MET A 20 9.55 7.93 11.28
N ASN A 21 9.84 7.86 12.58
CA ASN A 21 8.98 7.27 13.60
C ASN A 21 7.68 8.09 13.73
N PHE A 22 6.90 8.14 12.65
CA PHE A 22 5.59 8.75 12.64
C PHE A 22 4.67 7.80 13.39
N ASP A 23 4.06 8.28 14.48
CA ASP A 23 3.15 7.47 15.30
C ASP A 23 2.13 6.75 14.41
N CYS A 24 2.07 5.43 14.57
CA CYS A 24 1.33 4.49 13.72
C CYS A 24 -0.19 4.70 13.69
N ASP A 25 -0.72 5.66 14.47
CA ASP A 25 -2.13 6.02 14.56
C ASP A 25 -2.61 6.95 13.44
N THR A 26 -1.70 7.43 12.59
CA THR A 26 -2.10 8.29 11.49
C THR A 26 -2.55 7.48 10.29
N ASN A 27 -3.83 7.61 9.93
CA ASN A 27 -4.47 7.05 8.73
C ASN A 27 -3.85 7.54 7.40
N VAL A 28 -2.65 8.13 7.43
CA VAL A 28 -1.88 8.62 6.28
C VAL A 28 -1.60 7.50 5.29
N VAL A 29 -1.30 6.29 5.76
CA VAL A 29 -1.11 5.11 4.88
C VAL A 29 -2.40 4.82 4.11
N GLU A 30 -3.55 4.79 4.78
CA GLU A 30 -4.84 4.53 4.14
C GLU A 30 -5.21 5.62 3.14
N VAL A 31 -5.01 6.90 3.49
CA VAL A 31 -5.27 8.02 2.58
C VAL A 31 -4.34 7.97 1.37
N SER A 32 -3.07 7.63 1.57
CA SER A 32 -2.08 7.53 0.48
C SER A 32 -2.39 6.37 -0.45
N ILE A 33 -2.69 5.19 0.09
CA ILE A 33 -3.13 4.02 -0.69
C ILE A 33 -4.43 4.34 -1.44
N ARG A 34 -5.40 5.00 -0.81
CA ARG A 34 -6.65 5.39 -1.47
C ARG A 34 -6.41 6.37 -2.62
N ARG A 35 -5.56 7.37 -2.44
CA ARG A 35 -5.18 8.32 -3.50
C ARG A 35 -4.42 7.64 -4.63
N LEU A 36 -3.56 6.67 -4.29
CA LEU A 36 -2.82 5.89 -5.28
C LEU A 36 -3.78 5.04 -6.10
N ARG A 37 -4.70 4.30 -5.45
CA ARG A 37 -5.75 3.53 -6.12
C ARG A 37 -6.58 4.38 -7.07
N ALA A 38 -7.01 5.57 -6.64
CA ALA A 38 -7.76 6.48 -7.50
C ALA A 38 -7.01 6.90 -8.78
N LYS A 39 -5.67 6.85 -8.77
CA LYS A 39 -4.84 7.19 -9.92
C LYS A 39 -4.45 5.99 -10.78
N ILE A 40 -4.23 4.82 -10.18
CA ILE A 40 -3.62 3.67 -10.87
C ILE A 40 -4.45 2.38 -10.85
N ASP A 41 -5.47 2.27 -10.00
CA ASP A 41 -6.35 1.08 -9.94
C ASP A 41 -7.76 1.43 -10.43
N ASP A 42 -8.37 2.53 -10.00
CA ASP A 42 -9.76 2.89 -10.35
C ASP A 42 -10.01 3.02 -11.87
N PRO A 43 -9.09 3.57 -12.69
CA PRO A 43 -9.28 3.63 -14.14
C PRO A 43 -8.85 2.36 -14.89
N PHE A 44 -8.31 1.34 -14.21
CA PHE A 44 -7.79 0.13 -14.83
C PHE A 44 -8.60 -1.10 -14.40
N GLU A 45 -8.79 -2.07 -15.30
CA GLU A 45 -9.53 -3.30 -14.98
C GLU A 45 -8.75 -4.19 -14.01
N THR A 46 -7.41 -4.17 -14.10
CA THR A 46 -6.52 -4.96 -13.24
C THR A 46 -6.14 -4.15 -12.01
N LYS A 47 -6.62 -4.58 -10.84
CA LYS A 47 -6.23 -3.98 -9.56
C LYS A 47 -4.90 -4.55 -9.11
N LEU A 48 -3.93 -3.68 -8.86
CA LEU A 48 -2.58 -4.04 -8.40
C LEU A 48 -2.46 -4.01 -6.88
N ILE A 49 -3.20 -3.13 -6.21
CA ILE A 49 -3.07 -2.94 -4.76
C ILE A 49 -4.11 -3.78 -4.03
N HIS A 50 -3.66 -4.83 -3.35
CA HIS A 50 -4.51 -5.66 -2.50
C HIS A 50 -4.28 -5.39 -1.02
N THR A 51 -5.37 -5.34 -0.25
CA THR A 51 -5.33 -5.15 1.20
C THR A 51 -5.52 -6.50 1.88
N LEU A 52 -4.52 -6.91 2.67
CA LEU A 52 -4.55 -8.11 3.51
C LEU A 52 -4.87 -7.69 4.95
N ARG A 53 -6.11 -7.90 5.36
CA ARG A 53 -6.60 -7.52 6.70
C ARG A 53 -5.75 -8.22 7.77
N GLY A 54 -5.14 -7.43 8.67
CA GLY A 54 -4.30 -7.93 9.75
C GLY A 54 -2.82 -8.16 9.38
N VAL A 55 -2.43 -8.04 8.10
CA VAL A 55 -1.05 -8.23 7.65
C VAL A 55 -0.48 -6.98 7.00
N GLY A 56 -1.20 -6.35 6.07
CA GLY A 56 -0.72 -5.17 5.36
C GLY A 56 -1.28 -4.99 3.95
N TYR A 57 -0.43 -4.50 3.06
CA TYR A 57 -0.73 -4.28 1.65
C TYR A 57 0.24 -5.06 0.77
N VAL A 58 -0.23 -5.53 -0.36
CA VAL A 58 0.60 -6.20 -1.37
C VAL A 58 0.32 -5.59 -2.73
N LEU A 59 1.38 -5.43 -3.51
CA LEU A 59 1.30 -5.02 -4.90
C LEU A 59 1.51 -6.25 -5.78
N GLU A 60 0.43 -6.79 -6.33
CA GLU A 60 0.42 -8.04 -7.10
C GLU A 60 -0.56 -7.90 -8.27
N VAL A 61 -0.18 -8.41 -9.44
CA VAL A 61 -1.10 -8.56 -10.57
C VAL A 61 -1.85 -9.88 -10.36
N ARG A 62 -3.15 -9.83 -10.11
CA ARG A 62 -4.00 -11.01 -10.08
C ARG A 62 -4.81 -11.08 -11.38
N GLU A 63 -4.61 -12.17 -12.12
CA GLU A 63 -5.42 -12.54 -13.29
C GLU A 63 -6.81 -13.06 -12.88
#